data_AF-A0AAD5CIY7-F1
#
_entry.id   AF-A0AAD5CIY7-F1
#
_cell.length_a   1.000
_cell.length_b   1.000
_cell.length_c   1.000
_cell.angle_alpha   90.00
_cell.angle_beta   90.00
_cell.angle_gamma   90.00
#
_symmetry.space_group_name_H-M   'P 1'
#
loop_
_entity.id
_entity.type
_entity.pdbx_description
1 polymer ?
#
loop_
_entity_poly.entity_id
_entity_poly.type
_entity_poly.pdbx_seq_one_letter_code
_entity_poly.pdbx_strand_id
1 'polypeptide(L)'
;MDPTTNSPSPITPSPEDQYLSNSTHLSRQHVLNRRSHHINQLSKCYRDHYWALMEDIRVRYREYVWKFGMSPFQEDCNEEEKKNNNVKVDQQVVRDDGDEIIVDVCNGSDVSNSLVCGFNGCKMKAMTLTRFCHLHILSDPNQQLYKPCEFILKSAHAGLAPCGKPVLRSIVPSLCSMHFLKAQQHVVRALRKAGLNITSMNKSGPKFHVIISEYVREIQEKRKKNGSMGNKKKIVPKLETEN
;
A
#
# COMPACT_ATOMS: atom_id res chain seq x y z
N MET A 1 -5.82 13.10 -45.99
CA MET A 1 -4.78 12.09 -45.74
C MET A 1 -3.95 12.64 -44.60
N ASP A 2 -4.43 12.46 -43.37
CA ASP A 2 -3.80 13.06 -42.18
C ASP A 2 -2.72 12.13 -41.64
N PRO A 3 -1.51 12.62 -41.33
CA PRO A 3 -0.45 11.79 -40.78
C PRO A 3 -0.77 11.48 -39.33
N THR A 4 -0.95 10.19 -39.03
CA THR A 4 -1.15 9.66 -37.69
C THR A 4 -0.02 10.15 -36.79
N THR A 5 -0.37 10.95 -35.79
CA THR A 5 0.52 11.42 -34.74
C THR A 5 0.91 10.21 -33.89
N ASN A 6 1.98 9.52 -34.28
CA ASN A 6 2.61 8.49 -33.48
C ASN A 6 3.24 9.16 -32.26
N SER A 7 2.50 9.18 -31.16
CA SER A 7 3.06 9.39 -29.84
C SER A 7 4.26 8.44 -29.67
N PRO A 8 5.48 8.93 -29.41
CA PRO A 8 6.61 8.06 -29.14
C PRO A 8 6.27 7.28 -27.86
N SER A 9 6.06 5.98 -28.01
CA SER A 9 5.92 5.10 -26.87
C SER A 9 7.20 5.22 -26.03
N PRO A 10 7.10 5.38 -24.69
CA PRO A 10 8.27 5.57 -23.81
C PRO A 10 9.18 4.33 -23.73
N ILE A 11 8.85 3.28 -24.48
CA ILE A 11 9.53 1.99 -24.55
C ILE A 11 10.22 1.94 -25.91
N THR A 12 11.53 2.15 -25.93
CA THR A 12 12.36 2.03 -27.14
C THR A 12 12.41 0.58 -27.60
N PRO A 13 12.12 0.23 -28.86
CA PRO A 13 12.27 -1.16 -29.30
C PRO A 13 13.74 -1.60 -29.21
N SER A 14 13.98 -2.90 -28.95
CA SER A 14 15.34 -3.45 -29.06
C SER A 14 15.79 -3.34 -30.53
N PRO A 15 17.07 -3.03 -30.82
CA PRO A 15 17.57 -2.98 -32.20
C PRO A 15 17.27 -4.27 -32.98
N GLU A 16 17.43 -5.43 -32.34
CA GLU A 16 17.14 -6.75 -32.91
C GLU A 16 15.64 -6.94 -33.22
N ASP A 17 14.77 -6.31 -32.42
CA ASP A 17 13.33 -6.40 -32.59
C ASP A 17 12.82 -5.57 -33.76
N GLN A 18 13.56 -4.53 -34.15
CA GLN A 18 13.23 -3.71 -35.30
C GLN A 18 13.31 -4.53 -36.60
N TYR A 19 14.35 -5.36 -36.75
CA TYR A 19 14.53 -6.25 -37.90
C TYR A 19 13.54 -7.42 -37.92
N LEU A 20 13.25 -7.98 -36.74
CA LEU A 20 12.38 -9.14 -36.59
C LEU A 20 10.90 -8.76 -36.43
N SER A 21 10.55 -7.47 -36.50
CA SER A 21 9.18 -6.96 -36.29
C SER A 21 8.20 -7.49 -37.35
N ASN A 22 8.67 -7.65 -38.59
CA ASN A 22 7.89 -8.13 -39.74
C ASN A 22 7.95 -9.66 -39.93
N SER A 23 8.62 -10.40 -39.04
CA SER A 23 8.72 -11.85 -39.17
C SER A 23 7.39 -12.52 -38.84
N THR A 24 6.93 -13.42 -39.72
CA THR A 24 5.71 -14.23 -39.50
C THR A 24 5.89 -15.25 -38.37
N HIS A 25 7.13 -15.70 -38.13
CA HIS A 25 7.45 -16.68 -37.10
C HIS A 25 8.66 -16.24 -36.26
N LEU A 26 8.58 -16.47 -34.95
CA LEU A 26 9.63 -16.15 -34.00
C LEU A 26 10.04 -17.41 -33.25
N SER A 27 11.35 -17.57 -33.04
CA SER A 27 11.85 -18.62 -32.14
C SER A 27 11.42 -18.31 -30.70
N ARG A 28 11.32 -19.35 -29.87
CA ARG A 28 11.06 -19.20 -28.43
C ARG A 28 12.07 -18.26 -27.77
N GLN A 29 13.33 -18.33 -28.17
CA GLN A 29 14.39 -17.48 -27.63
C GLN A 29 14.16 -16.01 -27.97
N HIS A 30 13.79 -15.68 -29.21
CA HIS A 30 13.47 -14.31 -29.61
C HIS A 30 12.28 -13.74 -28.82
N VAL A 31 11.24 -14.55 -28.59
CA VAL A 31 10.09 -14.13 -27.76
C VAL A 31 10.50 -13.86 -26.31
N LEU A 32 11.38 -14.68 -25.73
CA LEU A 32 11.87 -14.47 -24.37
C LEU A 32 12.74 -13.22 -24.26
N ASN A 33 13.64 -12.99 -25.23
CA ASN A 33 14.49 -11.80 -25.27
C ASN A 33 13.67 -10.52 -25.40
N ARG A 34 12.69 -10.48 -26.30
CA ARG A 34 11.68 -9.41 -26.44
C ARG A 34 11.03 -9.06 -25.12
N ARG A 35 10.47 -10.07 -24.45
CA ARG A 35 9.77 -9.89 -23.17
C ARG A 35 10.69 -9.40 -22.07
N SER A 36 11.91 -9.96 -21.99
CA SER A 36 12.93 -9.54 -21.03
C SER A 36 13.28 -8.06 -21.21
N HIS A 37 13.55 -7.66 -22.46
CA HIS A 37 13.85 -6.28 -22.80
C HIS A 37 12.69 -5.32 -22.45
N HIS A 38 11.46 -5.66 -22.83
CA HIS A 38 10.28 -4.85 -22.49
C HIS A 38 10.08 -4.72 -20.97
N ILE A 39 10.28 -5.80 -20.22
CA ILE A 39 10.19 -5.77 -18.75
C ILE A 39 11.28 -4.86 -18.16
N ASN A 40 12.51 -4.91 -18.68
CA ASN A 40 13.60 -4.07 -18.22
C ASN A 40 13.34 -2.59 -18.51
N GLN A 41 12.81 -2.27 -19.68
CA GLN A 41 12.45 -0.90 -20.03
C GLN A 41 11.27 -0.38 -19.21
N LEU A 42 10.26 -1.22 -18.99
CA LEU A 42 9.13 -0.88 -18.13
C LEU A 42 9.60 -0.62 -16.70
N SER A 43 10.51 -1.46 -16.19
CA SER A 43 11.14 -1.29 -14.88
C SER A 43 11.89 0.05 -14.78
N LYS A 44 12.66 0.41 -15.82
CA LYS A 44 13.34 1.71 -15.90
C LYS A 44 12.34 2.87 -15.89
N CYS A 45 11.32 2.81 -16.73
CA CYS A 45 10.28 3.83 -16.82
C CYS A 45 9.58 4.05 -15.45
N TYR A 46 9.13 2.99 -14.78
CA TYR A 46 8.51 3.12 -13.46
C TYR A 46 9.47 3.63 -12.39
N ARG A 47 10.76 3.28 -12.46
CA ARG A 47 11.77 3.81 -11.56
C ARG A 47 11.95 5.32 -11.76
N ASP A 48 11.98 5.79 -12.99
CA ASP A 48 12.11 7.22 -13.30
C ASP A 48 10.86 7.99 -12.84
N HIS A 49 9.66 7.45 -13.07
CA HIS A 49 8.42 8.03 -12.55
C HIS A 49 8.39 8.08 -11.01
N TYR A 50 8.89 7.04 -10.35
CA TYR A 50 9.01 7.02 -8.89
C TYR A 50 9.91 8.15 -8.40
N TRP A 51 11.10 8.33 -8.99
CA TRP A 51 12.02 9.39 -8.56
C TRP A 51 11.47 10.78 -8.83
N ALA A 52 10.81 11.01 -9.97
CA ALA A 52 10.14 12.27 -10.26
C ALA A 52 9.06 12.59 -9.21
N LEU A 53 8.19 11.62 -8.91
CA LEU A 53 7.17 11.77 -7.86
C LEU A 53 7.78 12.04 -6.47
N MET A 54 8.85 11.33 -6.11
CA MET A 54 9.50 11.51 -4.81
C MET A 54 10.12 12.90 -4.69
N GLU A 55 10.68 13.43 -5.78
CA GLU A 55 11.22 14.79 -5.81
C GLU A 55 10.10 15.83 -5.66
N ASP A 56 8.99 15.66 -6.36
CA ASP A 56 7.80 16.53 -6.21
C ASP A 56 7.28 16.53 -4.77
N ILE A 57 7.13 15.34 -4.16
CA ILE A 57 6.72 15.21 -2.75
C ILE A 57 7.69 15.93 -1.83
N ARG A 58 9.00 15.81 -2.06
CA ARG A 58 10.03 16.45 -1.25
C ARG A 58 9.96 17.98 -1.33
N VAL A 59 9.75 18.53 -2.53
CA VAL A 59 9.57 19.97 -2.74
C VAL A 59 8.31 20.47 -2.03
N ARG A 60 7.17 19.80 -2.25
CA ARG A 60 5.89 20.17 -1.60
C ARG A 60 5.95 20.06 -0.09
N TYR A 61 6.64 19.05 0.44
CA TYR A 61 6.83 18.91 1.88
C TYR A 61 7.66 20.06 2.46
N ARG A 62 8.74 20.47 1.79
CA ARG A 62 9.50 21.66 2.21
C ARG A 62 8.66 22.92 2.19
N GLU A 63 7.91 23.15 1.12
CA GLU A 63 6.99 24.30 1.02
C GLU A 63 5.96 24.30 2.14
N TYR A 64 5.40 23.13 2.47
CA TYR A 64 4.47 22.98 3.57
C TYR A 64 5.13 23.33 4.91
N VAL A 65 6.29 22.72 5.22
CA VAL A 65 7.02 22.99 6.47
C VAL A 65 7.42 24.46 6.57
N TRP A 66 7.81 25.08 5.45
CA TRP A 66 8.12 26.51 5.41
C TRP A 66 6.91 27.39 5.72
N LYS A 67 5.73 27.06 5.20
CA LYS A 67 4.50 27.85 5.39
C LYS A 67 3.83 27.67 6.74
N PHE A 68 3.82 26.43 7.26
CA PHE A 68 3.01 26.06 8.42
C PHE A 68 3.85 25.59 9.63
N GLY A 69 5.16 25.42 9.46
CA GLY A 69 6.01 24.79 10.46
C GLY A 69 5.71 23.30 10.66
N MET A 70 6.24 22.73 11.74
CA MET A 70 5.96 21.34 12.14
C MET A 70 4.75 21.22 13.10
N SER A 71 3.94 22.27 13.21
CA SER A 71 2.78 22.29 14.09
C SER A 71 1.65 21.41 13.54
N PRO A 72 0.89 20.70 14.39
CA PRO A 72 -0.37 20.06 14.01
C PRO A 72 -1.32 21.04 13.33
N PHE A 73 -2.17 20.51 12.46
CA PHE A 73 -3.08 21.30 11.65
C PHE A 73 -3.95 22.19 12.53
N GLN A 74 -3.78 23.50 12.38
CA GLN A 74 -4.63 24.50 13.00
C GLN A 74 -5.61 24.93 11.91
N GLU A 75 -6.90 24.69 12.12
CA GLU A 75 -7.91 25.34 11.28
C GLU A 75 -7.73 26.85 11.46
N ASP A 76 -7.77 27.62 10.37
CA ASP A 76 -7.72 29.08 10.41
C ASP A 76 -8.93 29.58 11.21
N CYS A 77 -8.76 29.72 12.54
CA CYS A 77 -9.70 30.46 13.35
C CYS A 77 -9.63 31.92 12.86
N ASN A 78 -10.72 32.40 12.28
CA ASN A 78 -10.92 33.75 11.75
C ASN A 78 -10.07 34.82 12.47
N GLU A 79 -9.44 35.68 11.68
CA GLU A 79 -8.52 36.76 12.10
C GLU A 79 -9.13 37.83 13.04
N GLU A 80 -10.36 37.65 13.52
CA GLU A 80 -11.11 38.68 14.26
C GLU A 80 -10.80 38.72 15.77
N GLU A 81 -10.21 37.68 16.38
CA GLU A 81 -10.02 37.63 17.84
C GLU A 81 -8.66 38.16 18.35
N LYS A 82 -7.70 38.51 17.49
CA LYS A 82 -6.35 38.92 17.92
C LYS A 82 -6.21 40.38 18.40
N LYS A 83 -7.28 41.18 18.45
CA LYS A 83 -7.18 42.60 18.81
C LYS A 83 -7.26 42.94 20.30
N ASN A 84 -7.59 42.01 21.20
CA ASN A 84 -8.02 42.40 22.55
C ASN A 84 -7.06 42.18 23.73
N ASN A 85 -5.84 41.66 23.56
CA ASN A 85 -4.96 41.42 24.70
C ASN A 85 -3.63 42.19 24.62
N ASN A 86 -3.68 43.48 24.97
CA ASN A 86 -2.50 44.29 25.30
C ASN A 86 -2.12 44.05 26.77
N VAL A 87 -1.10 43.23 27.03
CA VAL A 87 -0.45 43.17 28.36
C VAL A 87 1.04 43.43 28.17
N LYS A 88 1.49 44.56 28.72
CA LYS A 88 2.91 44.95 28.85
C LYS A 88 3.63 43.96 29.76
N VAL A 89 4.80 43.47 29.35
CA VAL A 89 5.72 42.71 30.23
C VAL A 89 7.10 43.35 30.17
N ASP A 90 7.60 43.73 31.35
CA ASP A 90 8.91 44.31 31.60
C ASP A 90 10.04 43.32 31.30
N GLN A 91 11.13 43.86 30.76
CA GLN A 91 12.31 43.12 30.31
C GLN A 91 13.36 43.06 31.43
N GLN A 92 13.66 41.87 31.96
CA GLN A 92 14.84 41.66 32.80
C GLN A 92 15.82 40.69 32.12
N VAL A 93 17.04 41.17 31.92
CA VAL A 93 18.11 40.53 31.16
C VAL A 93 19.00 39.75 32.12
N VAL A 94 19.23 38.47 31.87
CA VAL A 94 20.33 37.70 32.47
C VAL A 94 21.02 36.91 31.36
N ARG A 95 22.33 37.09 31.24
CA ARG A 95 23.23 36.37 30.33
C ARG A 95 23.86 35.20 31.10
N ASP A 96 23.99 34.02 30.49
CA ASP A 96 25.18 33.19 30.65
C ASP A 96 25.34 32.11 29.54
N ASP A 97 26.57 31.64 29.38
CA ASP A 97 27.22 31.07 28.20
C ASP A 97 26.92 29.59 27.81
N GLY A 98 26.93 29.34 26.49
CA GLY A 98 27.63 28.23 25.80
C GLY A 98 27.22 26.76 26.00
N ASP A 99 26.38 26.22 25.11
CA ASP A 99 26.64 24.97 24.34
C ASP A 99 25.57 24.76 23.24
N GLU A 100 25.99 24.62 21.98
CA GLU A 100 25.09 24.48 20.82
C GLU A 100 24.50 23.08 20.70
N ILE A 101 23.23 22.94 21.11
CA ILE A 101 22.29 22.00 20.49
C ILE A 101 21.07 22.83 20.08
N ILE A 102 20.85 22.97 18.77
CA ILE A 102 19.61 23.54 18.23
C ILE A 102 18.48 22.52 18.45
N VAL A 103 18.00 22.43 19.68
CA VAL A 103 16.64 22.01 19.97
C VAL A 103 15.80 23.27 19.88
N ASP A 104 15.02 23.38 18.82
CA ASP A 104 14.04 24.45 18.64
C ASP A 104 12.95 24.30 19.72
N VAL A 105 13.24 24.85 20.90
CA VAL A 105 12.32 25.00 22.02
C VAL A 105 11.57 26.30 21.77
N CYS A 106 10.41 26.19 21.13
CA CYS A 106 9.46 27.28 21.06
C CYS A 106 8.83 27.46 22.45
N ASN A 107 9.39 28.35 23.27
CA ASN A 107 8.77 28.80 24.52
C ASN A 107 7.89 30.03 24.23
N GLY A 108 6.57 29.81 24.24
CA GLY A 108 5.54 30.84 24.16
C GLY A 108 4.22 30.19 24.59
N SER A 109 3.82 30.47 25.82
CA SER A 109 2.70 29.89 26.55
C SER A 109 1.36 29.98 25.82
N ASP A 110 0.55 28.93 26.01
CA ASP A 110 -0.88 28.77 25.66
C ASP A 110 -1.27 28.13 24.31
N VAL A 111 -0.44 27.22 23.78
CA VAL A 111 -0.78 26.32 22.64
C VAL A 111 -1.11 24.89 23.13
N SER A 112 -1.82 24.77 24.25
CA SER A 112 -2.00 23.47 24.92
C SER A 112 -3.13 22.59 24.31
N ASN A 113 -4.08 23.18 23.57
CA ASN A 113 -5.23 22.43 23.03
C ASN A 113 -5.13 22.06 21.54
N SER A 114 -4.20 22.64 20.77
CA SER A 114 -4.09 22.37 19.32
C SER A 114 -3.22 21.16 18.98
N LEU A 115 -2.54 20.57 19.97
CA LEU A 115 -1.67 19.40 19.78
C LEU A 115 -2.39 18.08 20.05
N VAL A 116 -3.56 18.11 20.69
CA VAL A 116 -4.24 16.91 21.18
C VAL A 116 -5.32 16.48 20.18
N CYS A 117 -5.49 15.17 20.04
CA CYS A 117 -6.52 14.58 19.21
C CYS A 117 -7.92 15.10 19.58
N GLY A 118 -8.68 15.61 18.61
CA GLY A 118 -10.05 16.09 18.78
C GLY A 118 -11.10 15.00 19.02
N PHE A 119 -10.68 13.76 19.30
CA PHE A 119 -11.61 12.69 19.67
C PHE A 119 -11.89 12.76 21.17
N ASN A 120 -13.16 12.67 21.57
CA ASN A 120 -13.58 12.86 22.95
C ASN A 120 -12.79 11.96 23.92
N GLY A 121 -12.15 12.59 24.91
CA GLY A 121 -11.35 11.90 25.93
C GLY A 121 -9.99 11.37 25.46
N CYS A 122 -9.58 11.62 24.20
CA CYS A 122 -8.26 11.26 23.72
C CYS A 122 -7.21 12.27 24.17
N LYS A 123 -6.11 11.79 24.75
CA LYS A 123 -4.96 12.63 25.18
C LYS A 123 -3.75 12.51 24.25
N MET A 124 -3.84 11.72 23.19
CA MET A 124 -2.74 11.52 22.27
C MET A 124 -2.55 12.72 21.36
N LYS A 125 -1.30 12.91 20.90
CA LYS A 125 -0.97 13.96 19.94
C LYS A 125 -1.73 13.73 18.61
N ALA A 126 -2.34 14.78 18.09
CA ALA A 126 -2.89 14.80 16.74
C ALA A 126 -1.78 14.64 15.70
N MET A 127 -2.10 14.00 14.57
CA MET A 127 -1.16 13.87 13.46
C MET A 127 -1.02 15.20 12.70
N THR A 128 0.05 15.36 11.93
CA THR A 128 0.18 16.50 11.00
C THR A 128 -0.94 16.46 9.96
N LEU A 129 -1.45 17.63 9.56
CA LEU A 129 -2.55 17.78 8.58
C LEU A 129 -3.94 17.26 9.05
N THR A 130 -4.12 16.94 10.33
CA THR A 130 -5.36 16.35 10.83
C THR A 130 -5.59 16.73 12.30
N ARG A 131 -6.85 16.80 12.74
CA ARG A 131 -7.20 17.01 14.15
C ARG A 131 -7.18 15.72 14.98
N PHE A 132 -6.96 14.56 14.35
CA PHE A 132 -7.01 13.25 14.99
C PHE A 132 -5.63 12.61 15.10
N CYS A 133 -5.41 11.82 16.14
CA CYS A 133 -4.25 10.92 16.25
C CYS A 133 -4.40 9.73 15.30
N HIS A 134 -3.33 8.97 15.10
CA HIS A 134 -3.34 7.78 14.24
C HIS A 134 -4.48 6.80 14.58
N LEU A 135 -4.78 6.52 15.85
CA LEU A 135 -5.84 5.56 16.23
C LEU A 135 -7.26 6.07 15.95
N HIS A 136 -7.48 7.38 15.97
CA HIS A 136 -8.80 8.00 15.75
C HIS A 136 -8.92 8.65 14.37
N ILE A 137 -7.95 8.44 13.49
CA ILE A 137 -7.92 9.06 12.18
C ILE A 137 -9.09 8.66 11.27
N LEU A 138 -9.77 7.56 11.58
CA LEU A 138 -10.96 7.10 10.88
C LEU A 138 -12.23 7.84 11.32
N SER A 139 -12.18 8.58 12.43
CA SER A 139 -13.25 9.47 12.89
C SER A 139 -13.25 10.82 12.18
N ASP A 140 -12.21 11.10 11.39
CA ASP A 140 -12.09 12.33 10.61
C ASP A 140 -13.05 12.30 9.40
N PRO A 141 -14.01 13.23 9.30
CA PRO A 141 -14.94 13.28 8.17
C PRO A 141 -14.24 13.55 6.83
N ASN A 142 -13.08 14.22 6.87
CA ASN A 142 -12.29 14.55 5.69
C ASN A 142 -11.22 13.49 5.39
N GLN A 143 -11.27 12.32 6.04
CA GLN A 143 -10.29 11.27 5.84
C GLN A 143 -10.27 10.73 4.39
N GLN A 144 -9.19 11.01 3.66
CA GLN A 144 -8.97 10.48 2.31
C GLN A 144 -7.84 9.44 2.20
N LEU A 145 -6.92 9.39 3.16
CA LEU A 145 -5.72 8.59 3.09
C LEU A 145 -5.87 7.22 3.77
N TYR A 146 -6.64 7.15 4.85
CA TYR A 146 -6.84 5.93 5.63
C TYR A 146 -8.21 5.28 5.38
N LYS A 147 -8.26 3.97 5.57
CA LYS A 147 -9.47 3.11 5.61
C LYS A 147 -9.31 2.09 6.73
N PRO A 148 -10.39 1.50 7.27
CA PRO A 148 -10.27 0.45 8.29
C PRO A 148 -9.68 -0.84 7.71
N CYS A 149 -8.97 -1.58 8.55
CA CYS A 149 -8.52 -2.94 8.27
C CYS A 149 -9.73 -3.88 8.15
N GLU A 150 -9.86 -4.54 7.01
CA GLU A 150 -10.98 -5.42 6.63
C GLU A 150 -10.85 -6.84 7.20
N PHE A 151 -9.82 -7.12 7.99
CA PHE A 151 -9.66 -8.44 8.60
C PHE A 151 -10.80 -8.73 9.57
N ILE A 152 -11.49 -9.85 9.35
CA ILE A 152 -12.61 -10.29 10.19
C ILE A 152 -12.08 -11.13 11.35
N LEU A 153 -12.30 -10.66 12.58
CA LEU A 153 -12.02 -11.43 13.79
C LEU A 153 -13.21 -12.35 14.08
N LYS A 154 -12.92 -13.63 14.32
CA LYS A 154 -13.86 -14.57 14.91
C LYS A 154 -13.74 -14.44 16.43
N SER A 155 -14.68 -13.73 17.06
CA SER A 155 -14.79 -13.68 18.52
C SER A 155 -15.91 -14.61 18.99
N ALA A 156 -15.70 -15.30 20.12
CA ALA A 156 -16.67 -16.24 20.67
C ALA A 156 -17.96 -15.58 21.19
N HIS A 157 -17.94 -14.28 21.50
CA HIS A 157 -19.05 -13.59 22.18
C HIS A 157 -19.66 -12.42 21.40
N ALA A 158 -19.01 -11.92 20.34
CA ALA A 158 -19.39 -10.69 19.65
C ALA A 158 -19.24 -10.79 18.13
N GLY A 159 -19.87 -11.81 17.52
CA GLY A 159 -19.99 -11.93 16.07
C GLY A 159 -18.69 -11.85 15.25
N LEU A 160 -18.86 -11.65 13.94
CA LEU A 160 -17.76 -11.36 13.02
C LEU A 160 -17.49 -9.84 13.05
N ALA A 161 -16.53 -9.41 13.88
CA ALA A 161 -16.17 -8.00 13.99
C ALA A 161 -14.93 -7.69 13.13
N PRO A 162 -14.92 -6.59 12.34
CA PRO A 162 -13.74 -6.16 11.62
C PRO A 162 -12.69 -5.60 12.58
N CYS A 163 -11.42 -5.73 12.21
CA CYS A 163 -10.29 -5.21 12.99
C CYS A 163 -10.38 -3.69 13.24
N GLY A 164 -10.86 -2.93 12.26
CA GLY A 164 -11.04 -1.48 12.37
C GLY A 164 -9.75 -0.65 12.47
N LYS A 165 -8.56 -1.26 12.53
CA LYS A 165 -7.29 -0.53 12.59
C LYS A 165 -7.08 0.30 11.31
N PRO A 166 -6.66 1.57 11.41
CA PRO A 166 -6.37 2.40 10.23
C PRO A 166 -5.27 1.80 9.36
N VAL A 167 -5.50 1.75 8.05
CA VAL A 167 -4.53 1.35 7.02
C VAL A 167 -4.62 2.31 5.83
N LEU A 168 -3.52 2.50 5.09
CA LEU A 168 -3.53 3.36 3.91
C LEU A 168 -4.43 2.78 2.81
N ARG A 169 -5.16 3.64 2.09
CA ARG A 169 -6.03 3.22 0.98
C ARG A 169 -5.29 2.49 -0.14
N SER A 170 -4.03 2.84 -0.36
CA SER A 170 -3.13 2.21 -1.34
C SER A 170 -2.73 0.78 -0.99
N ILE A 171 -2.90 0.34 0.26
CA ILE A 171 -2.58 -1.02 0.69
C ILE A 171 -3.69 -1.96 0.21
N VAL A 172 -3.29 -2.95 -0.60
CA VAL A 172 -4.12 -4.04 -1.10
C VAL A 172 -3.42 -5.36 -0.82
N PRO A 173 -4.03 -6.31 -0.09
CA PRO A 173 -5.35 -6.23 0.56
C PRO A 173 -5.36 -5.27 1.75
N SER A 174 -6.52 -4.70 2.12
CA SER A 174 -6.72 -3.74 3.22
C SER A 174 -6.46 -4.32 4.62
N LEU A 175 -5.23 -4.77 4.89
CA LEU A 175 -4.83 -5.44 6.12
C LEU A 175 -3.79 -4.60 6.87
N CYS A 176 -3.94 -4.48 8.18
CA CYS A 176 -2.90 -3.92 9.03
C CYS A 176 -1.70 -4.88 9.09
N SER A 177 -0.52 -4.39 9.45
CA SER A 177 0.73 -5.18 9.48
C SER A 177 0.59 -6.54 10.18
N MET A 178 -0.07 -6.56 11.33
CA MET A 178 -0.34 -7.78 12.10
C MET A 178 -1.22 -8.78 11.34
N HIS A 179 -2.29 -8.31 10.68
CA HIS A 179 -3.20 -9.18 9.93
C HIS A 179 -2.63 -9.60 8.59
N PHE A 180 -1.83 -8.75 7.94
CA PHE A 180 -1.06 -9.11 6.77
C PHE A 180 -0.07 -10.25 7.08
N LEU A 181 0.68 -10.12 8.17
CA LEU A 181 1.61 -11.18 8.61
C LEU A 181 0.86 -12.47 8.95
N LYS A 182 -0.29 -12.39 9.62
CA LYS A 182 -1.13 -13.55 9.92
C LYS A 182 -1.63 -14.22 8.63
N ALA A 183 -2.13 -13.46 7.67
CA ALA A 183 -2.57 -13.96 6.37
C ALA A 183 -1.42 -14.65 5.62
N GLN A 184 -0.23 -14.04 5.62
CA GLN A 184 0.97 -14.61 5.04
C GLN A 184 1.35 -15.96 5.69
N GLN A 185 1.27 -16.06 7.02
CA GLN A 185 1.50 -17.33 7.71
C GLN A 185 0.51 -18.42 7.32
N HIS A 186 -0.77 -18.07 7.11
CA HIS A 186 -1.78 -19.03 6.63
C HIS A 186 -1.43 -19.56 5.23
N VAL A 187 -1.00 -18.69 4.32
CA VAL A 187 -0.52 -19.08 2.99
C VAL A 187 0.68 -20.02 3.09
N VAL A 188 1.68 -19.68 3.92
CA VAL A 188 2.88 -20.53 4.10
C VAL A 188 2.53 -21.89 4.70
N ARG A 189 1.57 -21.97 5.64
CA ARG A 189 1.10 -23.26 6.19
C ARG A 189 0.38 -24.09 5.13
N ALA A 190 -0.45 -23.47 4.29
CA ALA A 190 -1.15 -24.17 3.21
C ALA A 190 -0.17 -24.74 2.18
N LEU A 191 0.85 -23.96 1.80
CA LEU A 191 1.89 -24.39 0.86
C LEU A 191 2.74 -25.52 1.45
N ARG A 192 3.10 -25.46 2.74
CA ARG A 192 3.75 -26.58 3.44
C ARG A 192 2.89 -27.83 3.45
N LYS A 193 1.59 -27.71 3.70
CA LYS A 193 0.65 -28.84 3.64
C LYS A 193 0.54 -29.44 2.23
N ALA A 194 0.74 -28.64 1.20
CA ALA A 194 0.81 -29.07 -0.20
C ALA A 194 2.17 -29.68 -0.59
N GLY A 195 3.12 -29.83 0.34
CA GLY A 195 4.44 -30.43 0.10
C GLY A 195 5.48 -29.47 -0.48
N LEU A 196 5.23 -28.15 -0.45
CA LEU A 196 6.20 -27.15 -0.90
C LEU A 196 7.04 -26.67 0.28
N ASN A 197 8.32 -27.04 0.26
CA ASN A 197 9.30 -26.56 1.24
C ASN A 197 9.73 -25.14 0.90
N ILE A 198 8.99 -24.15 1.41
CA ILE A 198 9.36 -22.74 1.33
C ILE A 198 10.29 -22.44 2.51
N THR A 199 11.55 -22.85 2.37
CA THR A 199 12.65 -22.49 3.27
C THR A 199 13.18 -21.11 2.88
N SER A 200 12.44 -20.05 3.16
CA SER A 200 13.05 -18.71 3.21
C SER A 200 12.26 -17.81 4.13
N MET A 201 12.73 -17.75 5.37
CA MET A 201 12.12 -16.98 6.45
C MET A 201 12.75 -15.58 6.60
N ASN A 202 13.60 -15.18 5.65
CA ASN A 202 14.30 -13.91 5.70
C ASN A 202 13.78 -13.00 4.57
N LYS A 203 12.69 -12.29 4.90
CA LYS A 203 12.18 -11.05 4.28
C LYS A 203 11.23 -11.10 3.09
N SER A 204 10.94 -12.22 2.44
CA SER A 204 9.85 -12.23 1.45
C SER A 204 9.05 -13.52 1.54
N GLY A 205 7.71 -13.39 1.56
CA GLY A 205 6.83 -14.55 1.44
C GLY A 205 7.06 -15.33 0.15
N PRO A 206 6.30 -16.41 -0.07
CA PRO A 206 6.35 -17.13 -1.33
C PRO A 206 6.19 -16.16 -2.48
N LYS A 207 7.07 -16.24 -3.49
CA LYS A 207 6.98 -15.41 -4.69
C LYS A 207 5.58 -15.58 -5.29
N PHE A 208 4.97 -14.50 -5.76
CA PHE A 208 3.59 -14.52 -6.26
C PHE A 208 3.35 -15.58 -7.35
N HIS A 209 4.33 -15.79 -8.24
CA HIS A 209 4.23 -16.83 -9.28
C HIS A 209 4.11 -18.25 -8.71
N VAL A 210 4.69 -18.54 -7.54
CA VAL A 210 4.56 -19.84 -6.86
C VAL A 210 3.14 -20.02 -6.33
N ILE A 211 2.55 -18.96 -5.76
CA ILE A 211 1.17 -19.00 -5.28
C ILE A 211 0.21 -19.24 -6.46
N ILE A 212 0.40 -18.52 -7.57
CA ILE A 212 -0.41 -18.71 -8.78
C ILE A 212 -0.27 -20.14 -9.31
N SER A 213 0.96 -20.66 -9.44
CA SER A 213 1.17 -22.00 -10.00
C SER A 213 0.47 -23.07 -9.18
N GLU A 214 0.49 -22.96 -7.86
CA GLU A 214 -0.25 -23.89 -6.99
C GLU A 214 -1.76 -23.77 -7.13
N TYR A 215 -2.28 -22.55 -7.18
CA TYR A 215 -3.70 -22.34 -7.34
C TYR A 215 -4.20 -22.91 -8.68
N VAL A 216 -3.42 -22.72 -9.75
CA VAL A 216 -3.70 -23.32 -11.06
C VAL A 216 -3.64 -24.84 -11.00
N ARG A 217 -2.65 -25.43 -10.32
CA ARG A 217 -2.54 -26.87 -10.11
C ARG A 217 -3.78 -27.43 -9.40
N GLU A 218 -4.21 -26.78 -8.31
CA GLU A 218 -5.39 -27.19 -7.54
C GLU A 218 -6.67 -27.12 -8.40
N ILE A 219 -6.84 -26.07 -9.21
CA ILE A 219 -7.96 -25.97 -10.16
C ILE A 219 -7.92 -27.12 -11.17
N GLN A 220 -6.75 -27.41 -11.74
CA GLN A 220 -6.60 -28.48 -12.73
C GLN A 220 -6.90 -29.85 -12.13
N GLU A 221 -6.42 -30.14 -10.91
CA GLU A 221 -6.72 -31.38 -10.19
C GLU A 221 -8.20 -31.53 -9.87
N LYS A 222 -8.87 -30.45 -9.40
CA LYS A 222 -10.33 -30.44 -9.17
C LYS A 222 -11.09 -30.75 -10.46
N ARG A 223 -10.69 -30.14 -11.58
CA ARG A 223 -11.30 -30.40 -12.90
C ARG A 223 -11.09 -31.84 -13.37
N LYS A 224 -9.91 -32.42 -13.18
CA LYS A 224 -9.62 -33.83 -13.52
C LYS A 224 -10.47 -34.79 -12.68
N LYS A 225 -10.57 -34.55 -11.37
CA LYS A 225 -11.44 -35.33 -10.47
C LYS A 225 -12.91 -35.24 -10.91
N ASN A 226 -13.40 -34.03 -11.20
CA ASN A 226 -14.78 -33.83 -11.63
C ASN A 226 -15.08 -34.43 -13.02
N GLY A 227 -14.14 -34.34 -13.97
CA GLY A 227 -14.25 -34.96 -15.29
C GLY A 227 -14.24 -36.49 -15.24
N SER A 228 -13.42 -37.08 -14.35
CA SER A 228 -13.42 -38.53 -14.09
C SER A 228 -14.76 -39.01 -13.52
N MET A 229 -15.39 -38.24 -12.63
CA MET A 229 -16.70 -38.57 -12.07
C MET A 229 -17.86 -38.38 -13.07
N GLY A 230 -17.74 -37.47 -14.03
CA GLY A 230 -18.71 -37.31 -15.12
C GLY A 230 -18.69 -38.47 -16.13
N ASN A 231 -17.51 -39.05 -16.39
CA ASN A 231 -17.37 -40.20 -17.28
C ASN A 231 -17.83 -41.52 -16.66
N LYS A 232 -17.73 -41.69 -15.33
CA LYS A 232 -18.23 -42.89 -14.62
C LYS A 232 -19.76 -43.00 -14.59
N LYS A 233 -20.50 -41.89 -14.70
CA LYS A 233 -21.98 -41.89 -14.73
C LYS A 233 -22.58 -42.27 -16.09
N LYS A 234 -21.77 -42.39 -17.16
CA LYS A 234 -22.23 -42.74 -18.52
C LYS A 234 -22.03 -44.21 -18.89
N ILE A 235 -21.54 -45.05 -17.99
CA ILE A 235 -21.40 -46.49 -18.24
C ILE A 235 -22.71 -47.16 -17.79
N VAL A 236 -23.66 -47.26 -18.73
CA VAL A 236 -24.89 -48.08 -18.57
C VAL A 236 -24.47 -49.56 -18.62
N PRO A 237 -24.89 -50.42 -17.67
CA PRO A 237 -24.56 -51.84 -17.71
C PRO A 237 -25.29 -52.52 -18.87
N LYS A 238 -24.52 -53.26 -19.68
CA LYS A 238 -25.01 -54.20 -20.68
C LYS A 238 -25.67 -55.37 -19.94
N LEU A 239 -26.98 -55.55 -20.13
CA LEU A 239 -27.70 -56.74 -19.69
C LEU A 239 -27.46 -57.87 -20.71
N GLU A 240 -26.59 -58.78 -20.32
CA GLU A 240 -26.49 -60.19 -20.75
C GLU A 240 -26.81 -60.97 -19.46
N THR A 241 -27.61 -62.03 -19.35
CA THR A 241 -28.20 -63.09 -20.21
C THR A 241 -29.38 -63.69 -19.36
N GLU A 242 -30.29 -64.53 -19.84
CA GLU A 242 -30.14 -65.98 -20.08
C GLU A 242 -31.48 -66.57 -20.59
N ASN A 243 -31.37 -67.76 -21.18
CA ASN A 243 -32.36 -68.60 -21.85
C ASN A 243 -33.63 -68.94 -21.06
#